data_AF-A0A2D4JPS0-F1
#
_entry.id   AF-A0A2D4JPS0-F1
#
_cell.length_a   1.000
_cell.length_b   1.000
_cell.length_c   1.000
_cell.angle_alpha   90.00
_cell.angle_beta   90.00
_cell.angle_gamma   90.00
#
_symmetry.space_group_name_H-M   'P 1'
#
loop_
_entity.id
_entity.type
_entity.pdbx_description
1 polymer ?
#
loop_
_entity_poly.entity_id
_entity_poly.type
_entity_poly.pdbx_seq_one_letter_code
_entity_poly.pdbx_strand_id
1 'polypeptide(L)'
;IKSNSSKKRKVSLLFDHLEPEELSDHLTYLEFKSFRRISFPDYQNYIINGCVKDNPTMERSITLCNGISQWVQLMVLNRPTPQLRAEVFIKFIHVAQTLHQLQNFNTLMAVIGGLCHSSISRLKET
;
A
#
# COMPACT_ATOMS: atom_id res chain seq x y z
N ILE A 1 18.86 -27.80 -19.82
CA ILE A 1 17.71 -27.02 -19.30
C ILE A 1 17.80 -27.08 -17.78
N LYS A 2 18.30 -26.04 -17.11
CA LYS A 2 18.43 -26.02 -15.63
C LYS A 2 17.04 -25.79 -15.03
N SER A 3 16.61 -26.69 -14.14
CA SER A 3 15.37 -26.54 -13.38
C SER A 3 15.45 -25.26 -12.54
N ASN A 4 14.59 -24.30 -12.88
CA ASN A 4 14.46 -23.07 -12.13
C ASN A 4 13.84 -23.43 -10.77
N SER A 5 14.64 -23.39 -9.71
CA SER A 5 14.19 -23.64 -8.35
C SER A 5 13.08 -22.65 -8.00
N SER A 6 11.85 -23.14 -7.86
CA SER A 6 10.68 -22.38 -7.44
C SER A 6 10.99 -21.67 -6.13
N LYS A 7 11.30 -20.36 -6.18
CA LYS A 7 11.42 -19.53 -4.99
C LYS A 7 10.11 -19.67 -4.22
N LYS A 8 10.15 -20.27 -3.03
CA LYS A 8 8.99 -20.39 -2.14
C LYS A 8 8.40 -18.99 -1.96
N ARG A 9 7.19 -18.76 -2.47
CA ARG A 9 6.49 -17.48 -2.34
C ARG A 9 6.22 -17.25 -0.86
N LYS A 10 6.65 -16.11 -0.33
CA LYS A 10 6.39 -15.72 1.06
C LYS A 10 4.95 -15.26 1.16
N VAL A 11 4.11 -16.03 1.85
CA VAL A 11 2.73 -15.66 2.16
C VAL A 11 2.70 -15.17 3.59
N SER A 12 2.16 -13.97 3.82
CA SER A 12 1.98 -13.43 5.18
C SER A 12 0.78 -14.08 5.83
N LEU A 13 1.00 -14.93 6.85
CA LEU A 13 -0.07 -15.57 7.61
C LEU A 13 -0.93 -14.54 8.37
N LEU A 14 -0.31 -13.45 8.83
CA LEU A 14 -0.99 -12.44 9.64
C LEU A 14 -2.04 -11.65 8.84
N PHE A 15 -1.76 -11.40 7.55
CA PHE A 15 -2.70 -10.66 6.70
C PHE A 15 -4.01 -11.43 6.49
N ASP A 16 -3.97 -12.75 6.42
CA ASP A 16 -5.16 -13.57 6.15
C ASP A 16 -6.14 -13.51 7.32
N HIS A 17 -5.64 -13.34 8.55
CA HIS A 17 -6.43 -13.32 9.78
C HIS A 17 -6.85 -11.93 10.27
N LEU A 18 -6.25 -10.86 9.74
CA LEU A 18 -6.60 -9.49 10.15
C LEU A 18 -7.88 -9.02 9.46
N GLU A 19 -8.84 -8.46 10.18
CA GLU A 19 -10.04 -7.92 9.54
C GLU A 19 -9.71 -6.65 8.72
N PRO A 20 -10.47 -6.33 7.66
CA PRO A 20 -10.26 -5.12 6.86
C PRO A 20 -10.25 -3.83 7.70
N GLU A 21 -11.10 -3.77 8.72
CA GLU A 21 -11.22 -2.65 9.64
C GLU A 21 -9.94 -2.47 10.47
N GLU A 22 -9.50 -3.53 11.15
CA GLU A 22 -8.25 -3.52 11.91
C GLU A 22 -7.05 -3.15 11.03
N LEU A 23 -6.99 -3.67 9.80
CA LEU A 23 -5.91 -3.33 8.88
C LEU A 23 -5.96 -1.84 8.50
N SER A 24 -7.14 -1.30 8.22
CA SER A 24 -7.32 0.12 7.90
C SER A 24 -6.96 1.04 9.06
N ASP A 25 -7.25 0.64 10.30
CA ASP A 25 -6.87 1.38 11.52
C ASP A 25 -5.37 1.41 11.70
N HIS A 26 -4.69 0.28 11.56
CA HIS A 26 -3.23 0.21 11.66
C HIS A 26 -2.53 1.02 10.56
N LEU A 27 -3.01 0.93 9.31
CA LEU A 27 -2.48 1.74 8.21
C LEU A 27 -2.69 3.23 8.47
N THR A 28 -3.87 3.61 8.97
CA THR A 28 -4.19 5.00 9.34
C THR A 28 -3.30 5.51 10.46
N TYR A 29 -3.07 4.71 11.50
CA TYR A 29 -2.17 5.07 12.58
C TYR A 29 -0.73 5.28 12.09
N LEU A 30 -0.23 4.40 11.22
CA LEU A 30 1.12 4.50 10.66
C LEU A 30 1.27 5.74 9.77
N GLU A 31 0.29 6.00 8.89
CA GLU A 31 0.27 7.19 8.05
C GLU A 31 0.23 8.46 8.90
N PHE A 32 -0.69 8.54 9.86
CA PHE A 32 -0.84 9.70 10.72
C PHE A 32 0.43 9.98 11.54
N LYS A 33 1.07 8.92 12.06
CA LYS A 33 2.35 9.02 12.78
C LYS A 33 3.47 9.55 11.87
N SER A 34 3.48 9.18 10.60
CA SER A 34 4.42 9.72 9.61
C SER A 34 4.10 11.17 9.27
N PHE A 35 2.84 11.47 8.97
CA PHE A 35 2.34 12.79 8.60
C PHE A 35 2.62 13.84 9.68
N ARG A 36 2.38 13.51 10.96
CA ARG A 36 2.65 14.39 12.11
C ARG A 36 4.12 14.80 12.27
N ARG A 37 5.05 14.11 11.61
CA ARG A 37 6.48 14.48 11.64
C ARG A 37 6.81 15.56 10.61
N ILE A 38 5.93 15.80 9.64
CA ILE A 38 6.11 16.86 8.65
C ILE A 38 5.76 18.19 9.32
N SER A 39 6.71 19.10 9.32
CA SER A 39 6.62 20.41 9.95
C SER A 39 6.41 21.51 8.91
N PHE A 40 6.00 22.70 9.35
CA PHE A 40 5.82 23.85 8.44
C PHE A 40 7.09 24.20 7.63
N PRO A 41 8.31 24.21 8.21
CA PRO A 41 9.54 24.41 7.44
C PRO A 41 9.76 23.37 6.34
N ASP A 42 9.31 22.13 6.53
CA ASP A 42 9.41 21.08 5.50
C ASP A 42 8.57 21.44 4.28
N TYR A 43 7.37 22.00 4.47
CA TYR A 43 6.54 22.50 3.37
C TYR A 43 7.17 23.70 2.68
N GLN A 44 7.73 24.66 3.43
CA GLN A 44 8.42 25.81 2.85
C GLN A 44 9.62 25.38 1.99
N ASN A 45 10.45 24.48 2.53
CA ASN A 45 11.61 23.93 1.82
C ASN A 45 11.17 23.23 0.52
N TYR A 46 10.10 22.44 0.57
CA TYR A 46 9.55 21.79 -0.62
C TYR A 46 9.10 22.79 -1.69
N ILE A 47 8.37 23.84 -1.29
CA ILE A 47 7.86 24.88 -2.21
C ILE A 47 9.02 25.65 -2.86
N ILE A 48 10.03 26.04 -2.08
CA ILE A 48 11.18 26.82 -2.56
C ILE A 48 12.06 25.99 -3.49
N ASN A 49 12.33 24.74 -3.12
CA ASN A 49 13.25 23.87 -3.87
C ASN A 49 12.57 23.12 -5.03
N GLY A 50 11.23 23.07 -5.05
CA GLY A 50 10.45 22.33 -6.04
C GLY A 50 10.63 20.80 -5.99
N CYS A 51 11.28 20.27 -4.95
CA CYS A 51 11.50 18.84 -4.76
C CYS A 51 11.61 18.50 -3.27
N VAL A 52 11.43 17.22 -2.95
CA VAL A 52 11.54 16.71 -1.57
C VAL A 52 12.96 16.37 -1.16
N LYS A 53 13.96 16.67 -2.00
CA LYS A 53 15.36 16.38 -1.70
C LYS A 53 15.78 17.11 -0.43
N ASP A 54 16.52 16.41 0.43
CA ASP A 54 17.00 16.91 1.72
C ASP A 54 15.86 17.26 2.69
N ASN A 55 14.65 16.71 2.47
CA ASN A 55 13.48 16.84 3.32
C ASN A 55 13.05 15.46 3.87
N PRO A 56 13.74 14.94 4.89
CA PRO A 56 13.64 13.53 5.28
C PRO A 56 12.27 13.15 5.89
N THR A 57 11.50 14.09 6.42
CA THR A 57 10.17 13.82 6.97
C THR A 57 9.17 13.59 5.84
N MET A 58 9.22 14.45 4.81
CA MET A 58 8.36 14.33 3.62
C MET A 58 8.76 13.13 2.76
N GLU A 59 10.06 12.88 2.55
CA GLU A 59 10.56 11.70 1.85
C GLU A 59 10.09 10.39 2.52
N ARG A 60 10.13 10.32 3.85
CA ARG A 60 9.61 9.16 4.59
C ARG A 60 8.12 8.96 4.38
N SER A 61 7.33 10.03 4.37
CA SER A 61 5.89 9.94 4.14
C SER A 61 5.56 9.46 2.72
N ILE A 62 6.28 9.97 1.71
CA ILE A 62 6.16 9.51 0.32
C ILE A 62 6.57 8.04 0.20
N THR A 63 7.66 7.66 0.84
CA THR A 63 8.17 6.28 0.86
C THR A 63 7.14 5.34 1.50
N LEU A 64 6.46 5.77 2.56
CA LEU A 64 5.39 5.02 3.19
C LEU A 64 4.23 4.79 2.22
N CYS A 65 3.71 5.84 1.56
CA CYS A 65 2.62 5.70 0.60
C CYS A 65 3.00 4.78 -0.58
N ASN A 66 4.19 4.97 -1.15
CA ASN A 66 4.70 4.12 -2.22
C ASN A 66 4.88 2.66 -1.76
N GLY A 67 5.36 2.48 -0.54
CA GLY A 67 5.51 1.17 0.09
C GLY A 67 4.16 0.46 0.27
N ILE A 68 3.11 1.18 0.67
CA ILE A 68 1.75 0.63 0.78
C ILE A 68 1.25 0.18 -0.59
N SER A 69 1.38 1.03 -1.62
CA SER A 69 0.98 0.69 -3.00
C SER A 69 1.68 -0.58 -3.50
N GLN A 70 3.00 -0.66 -3.28
CA GLN A 70 3.79 -1.84 -3.68
C GLN A 70 3.43 -3.08 -2.85
N TRP A 71 3.19 -2.91 -1.55
CA TRP A 71 2.77 -4.00 -0.68
C TRP A 71 1.43 -4.59 -1.12
N VAL A 72 0.43 -3.77 -1.44
CA VAL A 72 -0.85 -4.21 -2.02
C VAL A 72 -0.62 -5.03 -3.29
N GLN A 73 0.18 -4.52 -4.23
CA GLN A 73 0.49 -5.23 -5.47
C GLN A 73 1.13 -6.60 -5.19
N LEU A 74 2.12 -6.65 -4.31
CA LEU A 74 2.82 -7.90 -3.96
C LEU A 74 1.90 -8.88 -3.24
N MET A 75 1.02 -8.41 -2.36
CA MET A 75 0.06 -9.25 -1.65
C MET A 75 -0.89 -9.95 -2.61
N VAL A 76 -1.38 -9.25 -3.63
CA VAL A 76 -2.16 -9.86 -4.72
C VAL A 76 -1.28 -10.82 -5.52
N LEU A 77 -0.15 -10.36 -6.08
CA LEU A 77 0.68 -11.16 -7.00
C LEU A 77 1.29 -12.42 -6.37
N ASN A 78 1.48 -12.44 -5.05
CA ASN A 78 2.05 -13.59 -4.36
C ASN A 78 1.08 -14.76 -4.21
N ARG A 79 -0.24 -14.57 -4.41
CA ARG A 79 -1.20 -15.69 -4.36
C ARG A 79 -1.07 -16.59 -5.60
N PRO A 80 -1.11 -17.92 -5.42
CA PRO A 80 -0.80 -18.87 -6.49
C PRO A 80 -1.89 -18.95 -7.56
N THR A 81 -3.16 -18.92 -7.15
CA THR A 81 -4.31 -19.12 -8.04
C THR A 81 -5.05 -17.80 -8.27
N PRO A 82 -5.76 -17.64 -9.41
CA PRO A 82 -6.59 -16.45 -9.65
C PRO A 82 -7.64 -16.23 -8.58
N GLN A 83 -8.27 -17.30 -8.07
CA GLN A 83 -9.30 -17.22 -7.03
C GLN A 83 -8.74 -16.60 -5.73
N LEU A 84 -7.57 -17.08 -5.28
CA LEU A 84 -6.93 -16.52 -4.09
C LEU A 84 -6.45 -15.09 -4.30
N ARG A 85 -6.07 -14.71 -5.54
CA ARG A 85 -5.77 -13.32 -5.87
C ARG A 85 -7.02 -12.44 -5.75
N ALA A 86 -8.16 -12.93 -6.22
CA ALA A 86 -9.44 -12.23 -6.16
C ALA A 86 -9.87 -12.00 -4.71
N GLU A 87 -9.70 -12.99 -3.84
CA GLU A 87 -9.97 -12.86 -2.40
C GLU A 87 -9.14 -11.73 -1.76
N VAL A 88 -7.83 -11.68 -2.03
CA VAL A 88 -6.96 -10.60 -1.55
C VAL A 88 -7.36 -9.25 -2.15
N PHE A 89 -7.71 -9.22 -3.43
CA PHE A 89 -8.18 -8.01 -4.11
C PHE A 89 -9.45 -7.46 -3.46
N ILE A 90 -10.47 -8.30 -3.25
CA ILE A 90 -11.72 -7.97 -2.56
C ILE A 90 -11.44 -7.48 -1.14
N LYS A 91 -10.55 -8.15 -0.41
CA LYS A 91 -10.15 -7.70 0.94
C LYS A 91 -9.60 -6.28 0.92
N PHE A 92 -8.75 -5.93 -0.04
CA PHE A 92 -8.25 -4.56 -0.18
C PHE A 92 -9.31 -3.55 -0.65
N ILE A 93 -10.35 -3.99 -1.38
CA ILE A 93 -11.52 -3.14 -1.64
C ILE A 93 -12.22 -2.80 -0.32
N HIS A 94 -12.45 -3.78 0.56
CA HIS A 94 -13.05 -3.53 1.87
C HIS A 94 -12.18 -2.60 2.72
N VAL A 95 -10.86 -2.81 2.74
CA VAL A 95 -9.92 -1.90 3.42
C VAL A 95 -10.04 -0.47 2.87
N ALA A 96 -10.14 -0.31 1.54
CA ALA A 96 -10.32 0.99 0.91
C ALA A 96 -11.66 1.64 1.30
N GLN A 97 -12.74 0.86 1.39
CA GLN A 97 -14.04 1.35 1.86
C GLN A 97 -13.96 1.84 3.31
N THR A 98 -13.30 1.10 4.20
CA THR A 98 -13.11 1.54 5.59
C THR A 98 -12.21 2.77 5.68
N LEU A 99 -11.11 2.84 4.92
CA LEU A 99 -10.27 4.04 4.84
C LEU A 99 -11.04 5.28 4.36
N HIS A 100 -11.99 5.10 3.44
CA HIS A 100 -12.89 6.16 3.00
C HIS A 100 -13.84 6.62 4.12
N GLN A 101 -14.43 5.68 4.88
CA GLN A 101 -15.27 5.99 6.04
C GLN A 101 -14.49 6.72 7.15
N LEU A 102 -13.22 6.34 7.37
CA LEU A 102 -12.29 7.01 8.28
C LEU A 102 -11.78 8.36 7.76
N GLN A 103 -12.15 8.75 6.53
CA GLN A 103 -11.67 9.97 5.86
C GLN A 103 -10.14 10.02 5.69
N ASN A 104 -9.47 8.86 5.64
CA ASN A 104 -8.03 8.77 5.38
C ASN A 104 -7.76 8.66 3.87
N PHE A 105 -7.82 9.81 3.20
CA PHE A 105 -7.70 9.87 1.73
C PHE A 105 -6.29 9.58 1.21
N ASN A 106 -5.25 9.86 1.98
CA ASN A 106 -3.87 9.61 1.56
C ASN A 106 -3.59 8.10 1.45
N THR A 107 -3.94 7.35 2.50
CA THR A 107 -3.78 5.89 2.48
C THR A 107 -4.76 5.23 1.52
N LEU A 108 -5.99 5.74 1.42
CA LEU A 108 -6.96 5.30 0.42
C LEU A 108 -6.37 5.38 -0.99
N MET A 109 -5.75 6.51 -1.34
CA MET A 109 -5.10 6.69 -2.63
C MET A 109 -3.95 5.71 -2.86
N ALA A 110 -3.15 5.43 -1.82
CA ALA A 110 -2.08 4.42 -1.92
C ALA A 110 -2.64 3.01 -2.19
N VAL A 111 -3.70 2.59 -1.48
CA VAL A 111 -4.33 1.29 -1.69
C VAL A 111 -4.96 1.18 -3.08
N ILE A 112 -5.78 2.17 -3.47
CA ILE A 112 -6.42 2.20 -4.78
C ILE A 112 -5.39 2.29 -5.90
N GLY A 113 -4.33 3.09 -5.73
CA GLY A 113 -3.21 3.16 -6.66
C GLY A 113 -2.49 1.82 -6.84
N GLY A 114 -2.36 1.04 -5.76
CA GLY A 114 -1.86 -0.33 -5.79
C GLY A 114 -2.76 -1.28 -6.59
N LEU A 115 -4.08 -1.21 -6.38
CA LEU A 115 -5.07 -2.06 -7.07
C LEU A 115 -5.24 -1.71 -8.56
N CYS A 116 -5.19 -0.43 -8.90
CA CYS A 116 -5.30 0.06 -10.27
C CYS A 116 -3.97 0.02 -11.04
N HIS A 117 -2.87 -0.37 -10.39
CA HIS A 117 -1.57 -0.46 -11.05
C HIS A 117 -1.62 -1.43 -12.24
N SER A 118 -0.87 -1.12 -13.31
CA SER A 118 -0.87 -1.89 -14.56
C SER A 118 -0.50 -3.36 -14.37
N SER A 119 0.21 -3.71 -13.29
CA SER A 119 0.52 -5.09 -12.95
C SER A 119 -0.63 -5.91 -12.43
N ILE A 120 -1.61 -5.25 -11.84
CA ILE A 120 -2.81 -5.86 -11.27
C ILE A 120 -3.96 -5.77 -12.27
N SER A 121 -4.20 -4.61 -12.87
CA SER A 121 -5.33 -4.39 -13.79
C SER A 121 -5.33 -5.28 -15.03
N ARG A 122 -4.16 -5.79 -15.45
CA ARG A 122 -4.02 -6.74 -16.56
C ARG A 122 -4.44 -8.17 -16.24
N LEU A 123 -4.67 -8.51 -14.96
CA LEU A 123 -4.98 -9.87 -14.52
C LEU A 123 -6.46 -10.23 -14.76
N LYS A 124 -6.86 -10.38 -16.04
CA LYS A 124 -8.27 -10.60 -16.43
C LYS A 124 -8.93 -11.86 -15.88
N GLU A 125 -8.14 -12.85 -15.49
CA GLU A 125 -8.62 -14.14 -14.95
C GLU A 125 -8.81 -14.11 -13.43
N THR A 126 -8.40 -13.03 -12.77
CA THR A 126 -8.56 -12.77 -11.33
C THR A 126 -9.81 -11.95 -11.11
#